data_AF-X1VW28-F1
#
_entry.id   AF-X1VW28-F1
#
_cell.length_a   1.000
_cell.length_b   1.000
_cell.length_c   1.000
_cell.angle_alpha   90.00
_cell.angle_beta   90.00
_cell.angle_gamma   90.00
#
_symmetry.space_group_name_H-M   'P 1'
#
loop_
_entity.id
_entity.type
_entity.pdbx_description
1 polymer ?
#
loop_
_entity_poly.entity_id
_entity_poly.type
_entity_poly.pdbx_seq_one_letter_code
_entity_poly.pdbx_strand_id
1 'polypeptide(L)' 'AMVSPTSAPTKRMVQQGRDNGVLVDMTNGRRTKAVLIMDSGHIVLAAIAPETIAGRLVSSRGE' A
#
# COMPACT_ATOMS: atom_id res chain seq x y z
N ALA A 1 3.92 -4.07 6.45
CA ALA A 1 5.11 -3.94 5.56
C ALA A 1 4.77 -3.04 4.35
N MET A 2 5.76 -2.43 3.69
CA MET A 2 5.55 -1.60 2.48
C MET A 2 6.35 -2.16 1.30
N VAL A 3 5.73 -2.27 0.13
CA VAL A 3 6.39 -2.81 -1.08
C VAL A 3 6.07 -1.97 -2.33
N SER A 4 6.95 -2.08 -3.33
CA SER A 4 6.76 -1.42 -4.63
C SER A 4 5.70 -2.14 -5.48
N PRO A 5 4.80 -1.41 -6.19
CA PRO A 5 3.77 -2.00 -7.05
C PRO A 5 4.29 -2.61 -8.36
N THR A 6 5.58 -2.45 -8.70
CA THR A 6 6.09 -2.81 -10.03
C THR A 6 6.45 -4.28 -10.18
N SER A 7 6.72 -4.99 -9.09
CA SER A 7 7.20 -6.38 -9.14
C SER A 7 6.09 -7.38 -9.53
N ALA A 8 6.46 -8.46 -10.23
CA ALA A 8 5.52 -9.52 -10.59
C ALA A 8 4.85 -10.18 -9.35
N PRO A 9 5.58 -10.50 -8.25
CA PRO A 9 4.97 -10.97 -7.01
C PRO A 9 3.95 -9.98 -6.42
N THR A 10 4.27 -8.67 -6.40
CA THR A 10 3.35 -7.65 -5.89
C THR A 10 2.06 -7.61 -6.70
N LYS A 11 2.16 -7.65 -8.04
CA LYS A 11 0.97 -7.64 -8.90
C LYS A 11 0.08 -8.85 -8.66
N ARG A 12 0.66 -10.05 -8.48
CA ARG A 12 -0.09 -11.26 -8.11
C ARG A 12 -0.79 -11.11 -6.77
N MET A 13 -0.07 -10.61 -5.76
CA MET A 13 -0.62 -10.38 -4.42
C MET A 13 -1.79 -9.38 -4.45
N VAL A 14 -1.66 -8.28 -5.20
CA VAL A 14 -2.74 -7.31 -5.38
C VAL A 14 -3.96 -7.94 -6.06
N GLN A 15 -3.74 -8.76 -7.10
CA GLN A 15 -4.83 -9.46 -7.77
C GLN A 15 -5.54 -10.43 -6.83
N GLN A 16 -4.80 -11.26 -6.09
CA GLN A 16 -5.37 -12.16 -5.08
C GLN A 16 -6.13 -11.39 -3.99
N GLY A 17 -5.61 -10.24 -3.57
CA GLY A 17 -6.30 -9.36 -2.63
C GLY A 17 -7.65 -8.87 -3.15
N ARG A 18 -7.75 -8.55 -4.45
CA ARG A 18 -9.02 -8.20 -5.09
C ARG A 18 -9.99 -9.37 -5.10
N ASP A 19 -9.51 -10.53 -5.53
CA ASP A 19 -10.32 -11.73 -5.65
C ASP A 19 -10.87 -12.19 -4.29
N ASN A 20 -10.08 -11.99 -3.22
CA ASN A 20 -10.44 -12.31 -1.84
C ASN A 20 -11.22 -11.19 -1.12
N GLY A 21 -11.49 -10.05 -1.77
CA GLY A 21 -12.21 -8.92 -1.16
C GLY A 21 -11.46 -8.17 -0.06
N VAL A 22 -10.14 -8.32 0.02
CA VAL A 22 -9.28 -7.67 1.03
C VAL A 22 -8.42 -6.53 0.46
N LEU A 23 -8.59 -6.19 -0.82
CA LEU A 23 -7.95 -5.03 -1.43
C LEU A 23 -8.74 -3.75 -1.10
N VAL A 24 -8.03 -2.78 -0.54
CA VAL A 24 -8.53 -1.42 -0.34
C VAL A 24 -7.80 -0.47 -1.29
N ASP A 25 -8.54 0.17 -2.19
CA ASP A 25 -7.98 1.17 -3.09
C ASP A 25 -8.09 2.58 -2.48
N MET A 26 -6.95 3.12 -2.02
CA MET A 26 -6.83 4.49 -1.49
C MET A 26 -6.15 5.43 -2.48
N THR A 27 -6.07 5.05 -3.76
CA THR A 27 -5.41 5.86 -4.79
C THR A 27 -6.31 6.98 -5.32
N ASN A 28 -7.64 6.85 -5.19
CA ASN A 28 -8.63 7.76 -5.76
C ASN A 28 -8.38 8.03 -7.27
N GLY A 29 -8.12 6.98 -8.04
CA GLY A 29 -7.89 7.05 -9.49
C GLY A 29 -6.50 7.55 -9.91
N ARG A 30 -5.60 7.79 -8.94
CA ARG A 30 -4.21 8.17 -9.21
C ARG A 30 -3.33 6.93 -9.39
N ARG A 31 -2.13 7.14 -9.94
CA ARG A 31 -1.14 6.06 -10.06
C ARG A 31 -0.74 5.54 -8.68
N THR A 32 -0.84 4.23 -8.47
CA THR A 32 -0.29 3.54 -7.30
C THR A 32 1.21 3.80 -7.20
N LYS A 33 1.66 4.31 -6.06
CA LYS A 33 3.07 4.54 -5.73
C LYS A 33 3.59 3.58 -4.66
N ALA A 34 2.71 3.10 -3.79
CA ALA A 34 3.04 2.14 -2.75
C ALA A 34 1.92 1.11 -2.55
N VAL A 35 2.30 -0.09 -2.12
CA VAL A 35 1.38 -1.12 -1.64
C VAL A 35 1.71 -1.40 -0.18
N LEU A 36 0.70 -1.26 0.68
CA LEU A 36 0.80 -1.46 2.12
C LEU A 36 0.19 -2.81 2.45
N ILE A 37 0.92 -3.62 3.21
CA ILE A 37 0.45 -4.90 3.74
C ILE A 37 0.14 -4.68 5.22
N MET A 38 -1.13 -4.82 5.57
CA MET A 38 -1.64 -4.71 6.93
C MET A 38 -1.52 -6.06 7.64
N ASP A 39 -1.42 -6.02 8.96
CA ASP A 39 -1.42 -7.21 9.85
C ASP A 39 -2.73 -8.02 9.77
N SER A 40 -3.86 -7.34 9.51
CA SER A 40 -5.16 -7.94 9.25
C SER A 40 -5.27 -8.69 7.91
N GLY A 41 -4.21 -8.71 7.10
CA GLY A 41 -4.22 -9.33 5.77
C GLY A 41 -4.77 -8.43 4.66
N HIS A 42 -5.28 -7.24 4.99
CA HIS A 42 -5.69 -6.25 3.99
C HIS A 42 -4.49 -5.71 3.22
N ILE A 43 -4.71 -5.47 1.92
CA ILE A 43 -3.74 -4.86 1.02
C ILE A 43 -4.26 -3.49 0.63
N VAL A 44 -3.50 -2.43 0.93
CA VAL A 44 -3.91 -1.05 0.65
C VAL A 44 -3.05 -0.45 -0.46
N LEU A 45 -3.69 0.04 -1.52
CA LEU A 45 -3.02 0.78 -2.59
C LEU A 45 -2.95 2.26 -2.25
N ALA A 46 -1.76 2.85 -2.30
CA ALA A 46 -1.55 4.25 -1.98
C ALA A 46 -0.96 5.03 -3.18
N ALA A 47 -1.47 6.23 -3.41
CA ALA A 47 -0.95 7.18 -4.40
C ALA A 47 0.18 8.08 -3.85
N ILE A 48 0.64 7.80 -2.63
CA ILE A 48 1.70 8.53 -1.93
C ILE A 48 2.97 7.67 -1.96
N ALA A 49 4.13 8.32 -2.12
CA ALA A 49 5.41 7.63 -2.15
C ALA A 49 5.74 7.01 -0.77
N PRO A 50 6.34 5.83 -0.71
CA PRO A 50 6.63 5.13 0.55
C PRO A 50 7.52 5.97 1.50
N GLU A 51 8.45 6.76 0.96
CA GLU A 51 9.33 7.66 1.72
C GLU A 51 8.53 8.79 2.39
N THR A 52 7.51 9.33 1.71
CA THR A 52 6.61 10.34 2.28
C THR A 52 5.76 9.77 3.41
N ILE A 53 5.34 8.51 3.29
CA ILE A 53 4.60 7.81 4.36
C ILE A 53 5.52 7.62 5.57
N ALA A 54 6.74 7.11 5.35
CA ALA A 54 7.73 6.94 6.42
C ALA A 54 8.05 8.27 7.13
N GLY A 55 8.28 9.36 6.38
CA GLY A 55 8.53 10.68 6.95
C GLY A 55 7.39 11.19 7.83
N ARG A 56 6.13 11.01 7.40
CA ARG A 56 4.96 11.40 8.20
C ARG A 56 4.81 10.60 9.49
N LEU A 57 5.11 9.29 9.45
CA LEU A 57 5.07 8.44 10.63
C LEU A 57 6.10 8.84 11.68
N VAL A 58 7.30 9.25 11.25
CA VAL A 58 8.34 9.77 12.15
C VAL A 58 7.91 11.10 12.76
N SER A 59 7.37 12.02 11.97
CA SER A 59 6.87 13.32 12.48
C SER A 59 5.73 13.16 13.50
N SER A 60 4.83 12.19 13.31
CA SER A 60 3.69 11.96 14.22
C SER A 60 4.06 11.29 15.54
N ARG A 61 5.30 10.77 15.70
CA ARG A 61 5.78 10.14 16.93
C ARG A 61 6.60 11.09 17.81
N GLY A 62 6.70 12.36 17.41
CA GLY A 62 7.41 13.43 18.12
C GLY A 62 6.51 14.36 18.94
N GLU A 63 5.26 13.97 19.22
CA GLU A 63 4.36 14.61 20.19
C GLU A 63 4.20 13.74 21.43
#